data_AF-A0A929C113-F1
#
_entry.id   AF-A0A929C113-F1
#
_cell.length_a   1.000
_cell.length_b   1.000
_cell.length_c   1.000
_cell.angle_alpha   90.00
_cell.angle_beta   90.00
_cell.angle_gamma   90.00
#
_symmetry.space_group_name_H-M   'P 1'
#
loop_
_entity.id
_entity.type
_entity.pdbx_description
1 polymer ?
#
loop_
_entity_poly.entity_id
_entity_poly.type
_entity_poly.pdbx_seq_one_letter_code
_entity_poly.pdbx_strand_id
1 'polypeptide(L)' 'MKICDITNCIEEFAPLMLQESYDNSGLIIGEKKTEITKALICLDVTEEIIDEAIAENFQLVI' A
#
# COMPACT_ATOMS: atom_id res chain seq x y z
N MET A 1 0.24 0.52 -14.43
CA MET A 1 1.07 -0.16 -13.41
C MET A 1 0.09 -0.61 -12.35
N LYS A 2 0.20 -1.86 -11.91
CA LYS A 2 -0.76 -2.43 -10.97
C LYS A 2 -0.22 -2.40 -9.56
N ILE A 3 -1.09 -2.49 -8.56
CA ILE A 3 -0.69 -2.62 -7.15
C ILE A 3 0.33 -3.75 -6.99
N CYS A 4 0.15 -4.89 -7.65
CA CYS A 4 1.10 -6.00 -7.58
C CYS A 4 2.52 -5.63 -8.04
N ASP A 5 2.66 -4.72 -9.00
CA ASP A 5 3.98 -4.32 -9.49
C ASP A 5 4.75 -3.55 -8.39
N ILE A 6 4.05 -2.71 -7.62
CA ILE A 6 4.63 -2.00 -6.47
C ILE A 6 4.89 -2.94 -5.30
N THR A 7 3.92 -3.76 -4.90
CA THR A 7 4.10 -4.66 -3.75
C THR A 7 5.25 -5.64 -3.99
N ASN A 8 5.38 -6.16 -5.21
CA ASN A 8 6.51 -7.04 -5.55
C ASN A 8 7.86 -6.31 -5.44
N CYS A 9 7.93 -5.04 -5.85
CA CYS A 9 9.16 -4.24 -5.71
C CYS A 9 9.53 -3.99 -4.25
N ILE A 10 8.54 -3.68 -3.40
CA ILE A 10 8.76 -3.52 -1.96
C ILE A 10 9.20 -4.85 -1.35
N GLU A 11 8.53 -5.96 -1.68
CA GLU A 11 8.82 -7.29 -1.14
C GLU A 11 10.16 -7.88 -1.64
N GLU A 12 10.68 -7.43 -2.79
CA GLU A 12 12.03 -7.76 -3.25
C GLU A 12 13.11 -7.14 -2.34
N PHE A 13 12.88 -5.90 -1.88
CA PHE A 13 13.76 -5.23 -0.93
C PHE A 13 13.52 -5.66 0.53
N ALA A 14 12.26 -5.85 0.91
CA ALA A 14 11.79 -6.18 2.25
C ALA A 14 10.81 -7.36 2.21
N PRO A 15 11.30 -8.62 2.13
CA PRO A 15 10.46 -9.80 2.05
C PRO A 15 9.48 -9.92 3.22
N LEU A 16 8.24 -10.34 2.95
CA LEU A 16 7.20 -10.53 3.99
C LEU A 16 7.62 -11.50 5.10
N MET A 17 8.55 -12.43 4.85
CA MET A 17 9.05 -13.36 5.88
C MET A 17 9.83 -12.66 7.00
N LEU A 18 10.29 -11.43 6.79
CA LEU A 18 11.02 -10.66 7.80
C LEU A 18 10.10 -10.08 8.89
N GLN A 19 8.79 -10.05 8.67
CA GLN A 19 7.84 -9.54 9.66
C GLN A 19 7.73 -10.49 10.85
N GLU A 20 7.45 -9.95 12.04
CA GLU A 20 7.22 -10.77 13.23
C GLU A 20 5.89 -11.52 13.14
N SER A 21 5.74 -12.59 13.93
CA SER A 21 4.52 -13.43 13.89
C SER A 21 3.21 -12.70 14.20
N TYR A 22 3.29 -11.51 14.82
CA TYR A 22 2.14 -10.67 15.17
C TYR A 22 1.92 -9.52 14.19
N ASP A 23 2.82 -9.29 13.23
CA ASP A 23 2.67 -8.25 12.22
C ASP A 23 1.63 -8.65 11.16
N ASN A 24 1.11 -7.64 10.44
CA ASN A 24 0.12 -7.80 9.39
C ASN A 24 0.55 -7.03 8.12
N SER A 25 1.77 -7.29 7.67
CA SER A 25 2.38 -6.61 6.51
C SER A 25 1.87 -7.16 5.16
N GLY A 26 2.03 -6.36 4.11
CA GLY A 26 1.60 -6.70 2.74
C GLY A 26 0.34 -5.92 2.33
N LEU A 27 -0.36 -6.42 1.32
CA LEU A 27 -1.63 -5.80 0.90
C LEU A 27 -2.76 -6.21 1.86
N ILE A 28 -3.15 -5.29 2.75
CA ILE A 28 -4.18 -5.52 3.76
C ILE A 28 -5.60 -5.39 3.17
N ILE A 29 -5.84 -4.35 2.36
CA ILE A 29 -7.14 -4.05 1.75
C ILE A 29 -6.94 -3.69 0.27
N GLY A 30 -7.84 -4.18 -0.58
CA GLY A 30 -7.88 -3.85 -2.01
C GLY A 30 -7.51 -5.03 -2.93
N GLU A 31 -7.35 -4.73 -4.22
CA GLU A 31 -7.09 -5.74 -5.25
C GLU A 31 -5.72 -5.56 -5.90
N LYS A 32 -4.92 -6.62 -5.93
CA LYS A 32 -3.59 -6.65 -6.57
C LYS A 32 -3.58 -6.18 -8.03
N LYS A 33 -4.70 -6.36 -8.75
CA LYS A 33 -4.83 -6.04 -10.17
C LYS A 33 -5.28 -4.61 -10.46
N THR A 34 -5.61 -3.82 -9.44
CA THR A 34 -6.00 -2.42 -9.60
C THR A 34 -4.89 -1.64 -10.29
N GLU A 35 -5.25 -0.92 -11.36
CA GLU A 35 -4.34 0.02 -12.03
C GLU A 35 -4.17 1.26 -11.15
N ILE A 36 -2.93 1.69 -10.98
CA ILE A 36 -2.58 2.83 -10.15
C ILE A 36 -1.70 3.81 -10.91
N THR A 37 -1.86 5.08 -10.57
CA THR A 37 -1.04 6.18 -11.10
C THR A 37 -0.42 7.02 -9.98
N LYS A 38 -1.01 6.98 -8.78
CA LYS A 38 -0.55 7.68 -7.59
C LYS A 38 -0.58 6.76 -6.37
N ALA A 39 0.46 6.87 -5.53
CA ALA A 39 0.55 6.23 -4.22
C ALA A 39 0.92 7.27 -3.15
N LEU A 40 0.28 7.19 -1.98
CA LEU A 40 0.53 8.04 -0.81
C LEU A 40 1.28 7.22 0.24
N ILE A 41 2.33 7.77 0.83
CA ILE A 41 3.09 7.12 1.91
C ILE A 41 2.73 7.83 3.22
N CYS A 42 2.35 7.06 4.23
CA CYS A 42 1.98 7.57 5.55
C CYS A 42 2.54 6.68 6.68
N LEU A 43 2.48 7.18 7.92
CA LEU A 43 2.79 6.38 9.11
C LEU A 43 1.51 5.76 9.69
N ASP A 44 0.48 6.57 9.84
CA ASP A 44 -0.82 6.18 10.39
C ASP A 44 -1.91 6.43 9.34
N VAL A 45 -2.78 5.43 9.16
CA VAL A 45 -3.94 5.54 8.26
C VAL A 45 -5.11 6.14 9.04
N THR A 46 -5.17 7.47 9.12
CA THR A 46 -6.28 8.21 9.75
C THR A 46 -7.35 8.62 8.74
N GLU A 47 -8.51 9.08 9.22
CA GLU A 47 -9.58 9.59 8.33
C GLU A 47 -9.09 10.76 7.47
N GLU A 48 -8.27 11.65 8.02
CA GLU A 48 -7.72 12.79 7.28
C GLU A 48 -6.78 12.36 6.15
N ILE A 49 -5.97 11.32 6.36
CA ILE A 49 -5.08 10.76 5.33
C ILE A 49 -5.90 10.10 4.22
N ILE A 50 -6.98 9.42 4.57
CA ILE A 50 -7.89 8.83 3.57
C ILE A 50 -8.64 9.92 2.80
N ASP A 51 -9.10 10.98 3.46
CA ASP A 51 -9.73 12.13 2.80
C ASP A 51 -8.77 12.82 1.82
N GLU A 52 -7.49 13.00 2.19
CA GLU A 52 -6.44 13.48 1.28
C GLU A 52 -6.27 12.53 0.09
N ALA A 53 -6.16 11.23 0.35
CA ALA A 53 -6.00 10.22 -0.69
C ALA A 53 -7.16 10.27 -1.70
N ILE A 54 -8.39 10.44 -1.22
CA ILE A 54 -9.59 10.57 -2.06
C ILE A 54 -9.57 11.89 -2.85
N ALA A 55 -9.32 13.02 -2.17
CA ALA A 55 -9.33 14.35 -2.79
C ALA A 55 -8.31 14.47 -3.93
N GLU A 56 -7.14 13.86 -3.76
CA GLU A 56 -6.04 13.88 -4.72
C GLU A 56 -6.01 12.66 -5.67
N ASN A 57 -7.03 11.79 -5.56
CA ASN A 57 -7.24 10.61 -6.38
C ASN A 57 -6.03 9.65 -6.38
N PHE A 58 -5.60 9.27 -5.19
CA PHE A 58 -4.65 8.18 -4.96
C PHE A 58 -5.36 6.82 -5.02
N GLN A 59 -4.70 5.79 -5.56
CA GLN A 59 -5.24 4.42 -5.63
C GLN A 59 -4.55 3.46 -4.65
N LEU A 60 -3.48 3.91 -3.99
CA LEU A 60 -2.69 3.12 -3.07
C LEU A 60 -2.23 4.01 -1.91
N VAL A 61 -2.40 3.53 -0.68
CA VAL A 61 -1.80 4.09 0.53
C VAL A 61 -0.83 3.04 1.06
N ILE A 62 0.39 3.46 1.37
CA ILE A 62 1.50 2.65 1.89
C ILE A 62 1.84 3.12 3.29
#